data_AF-A0A2H9LJC3-F1
#
_entry.id   AF-A0A2H9LJC3-F1
#
_cell.length_a   1.000
_cell.length_b   1.000
_cell.length_c   1.000
_cell.angle_alpha   90.00
_cell.angle_beta   90.00
_cell.angle_gamma   90.00
#
_symmetry.space_group_name_H-M   'P 1'
#
loop_
_entity.id
_entity.type
_entity.pdbx_description
1 polymer ?
#
loop_
_entity_poly.entity_id
_entity_poly.type
_entity_poly.pdbx_seq_one_letter_code
_entity_poly.pdbx_strand_id
1 'polypeptide(L)' 'DSEIKKLLKRKCELNRIKYEPSLLFDKKRISETQSFWEKGLLHLTKELPKFEIIISEIKERLNFLQD' A
#
# COMPACT_ATOMS: atom_id res chain seq x y z
N ASP A 1 -11.96 -11.25 -0.09
CA ASP A 1 -12.13 -9.85 -0.56
C ASP A 1 -13.10 -9.04 0.30
N SER A 2 -14.36 -9.46 0.45
CA SER A 2 -15.37 -8.72 1.25
C SER A 2 -15.00 -8.54 2.73
N GLU A 3 -14.34 -9.52 3.35
CA GLU A 3 -13.92 -9.44 4.76
C GLU A 3 -12.79 -8.43 4.98
N ILE A 4 -11.78 -8.39 4.10
CA ILE A 4 -10.66 -7.44 4.21
C ILE A 4 -11.17 -6.00 4.13
N LYS A 5 -12.08 -5.72 3.19
CA LYS A 5 -12.70 -4.40 3.04
C LYS A 5 -13.50 -4.00 4.28
N LYS A 6 -14.25 -4.93 4.87
CA LYS A 6 -14.96 -4.71 6.14
C LYS A 6 -14.00 -4.41 7.29
N LEU A 7 -12.91 -5.15 7.40
CA LEU A 7 -11.89 -4.93 8.42
C LEU A 7 -11.22 -3.55 8.27
N LEU A 8 -10.91 -3.15 7.05
CA LEU A 8 -10.35 -1.82 6.75
C LEU A 8 -11.32 -0.70 7.14
N LYS A 9 -12.59 -0.78 6.74
CA LYS A 9 -13.62 0.20 7.12
C LYS A 9 -13.76 0.30 8.64
N ARG A 10 -13.86 -0.85 9.32
CA ARG A 10 -13.94 -0.91 10.79
C ARG A 10 -12.70 -0.29 11.45
N LYS A 11 -11.51 -0.53 10.91
CA LYS A 11 -10.26 0.07 11.44
C LYS A 11 -10.25 1.58 11.23
N CYS A 12 -10.74 2.09 10.11
CA CYS A 12 -10.89 3.52 9.87
C CYS A 12 -11.87 4.15 10.87
N GLU A 13 -13.03 3.53 11.09
CA GLU A 13 -14.02 3.95 12.08
C GLU A 13 -13.44 4.02 13.50
N LEU A 14 -12.72 2.98 13.92
CA LEU A 14 -12.06 2.94 15.25
C LEU A 14 -11.04 4.08 15.42
N ASN A 15 -10.35 4.47 14.34
CA ASN A 15 -9.39 5.57 14.34
C ASN A 15 -10.02 6.94 14.06
N ARG A 16 -11.37 7.01 13.94
CA ARG A 16 -12.12 8.24 13.60
C ARG A 16 -11.63 8.91 12.31
N ILE A 17 -11.22 8.10 11.34
CA ILE A 17 -10.83 8.55 10.00
C ILE A 17 -11.83 8.05 8.96
N LYS A 18 -12.05 8.85 7.92
CA LYS A 18 -12.87 8.45 6.77
C LYS A 18 -12.14 7.36 5.98
N TYR A 19 -12.84 6.29 5.62
CA TYR A 19 -12.32 5.33 4.65
C TYR A 19 -12.29 5.98 3.26
N GLU A 20 -11.08 6.19 2.72
CA GLU A 20 -10.88 6.82 1.42
C GLU A 20 -9.88 5.99 0.58
N PRO A 21 -10.38 5.05 -0.24
CA PRO A 21 -9.53 4.08 -0.94
C PRO A 21 -8.60 4.72 -1.99
N SER A 22 -8.97 5.91 -2.50
CA SER A 22 -8.12 6.68 -3.41
C SER A 22 -6.79 7.10 -2.77
N LEU A 23 -6.69 7.14 -1.44
CA LEU A 23 -5.46 7.47 -0.72
C LEU A 23 -4.50 6.28 -0.56
N LEU A 24 -4.95 5.02 -0.79
CA LEU A 24 -4.12 3.82 -0.59
C LEU A 24 -2.86 3.81 -1.46
N PHE A 25 -2.94 4.40 -2.65
CA PHE A 25 -1.84 4.47 -3.60
C PHE A 25 -1.56 5.91 -4.04
N ASP A 26 -1.77 6.87 -3.12
CA ASP A 26 -1.42 8.27 -3.35
C ASP A 26 0.02 8.40 -3.85
N LYS A 27 0.23 9.22 -4.89
CA LYS A 27 1.52 9.33 -5.58
C LYS A 27 2.63 9.80 -4.65
N LYS A 28 2.34 10.73 -3.74
CA LYS A 28 3.33 11.24 -2.78
C LYS A 28 3.74 10.13 -1.82
N ARG A 29 2.78 9.37 -1.28
CA ARG A 29 3.06 8.22 -0.40
C ARG A 29 3.87 7.11 -1.08
N ILE A 30 3.55 6.81 -2.34
CA ILE A 30 4.32 5.84 -3.13
C ILE A 30 5.76 6.31 -3.32
N SER A 31 5.97 7.59 -3.65
CA SER A 31 7.32 8.15 -3.84
C SER A 31 8.14 8.15 -2.55
N GLU A 32 7.53 8.51 -1.41
CA GLU A 32 8.17 8.43 -0.09
C GLU A 32 8.59 6.98 0.23
N THR A 33 7.69 6.03 -0.03
CA THR A 33 7.93 4.60 0.21
C THR A 33 9.02 4.04 -0.72
N GLN A 34 9.04 4.45 -1.99
CA GLN A 34 10.08 4.05 -2.95
C GLN A 34 11.47 4.43 -2.45
N SER A 35 11.63 5.67 -2.00
CA SER A 35 12.93 6.14 -1.52
C SER A 35 13.41 5.33 -0.31
N PHE A 36 12.50 4.97 0.60
CA PHE A 36 12.82 4.11 1.74
C PHE A 36 13.12 2.67 1.30
N TRP A 37 12.37 2.13 0.34
CA TRP A 37 12.59 0.79 -0.19
C TRP A 37 14.01 0.67 -0.77
N GLU A 38 14.35 1.56 -1.70
CA GLU A 38 15.62 1.52 -2.43
C GLU A 38 16.82 1.85 -1.54
N LYS A 39 16.70 2.81 -0.62
CA LYS A 39 17.83 3.23 0.23
C LYS A 39 17.91 2.46 1.53
N GLY A 40 16.78 2.16 2.15
CA GLY A 40 16.70 1.53 3.46
C GLY A 40 16.86 0.03 3.42
N LEU A 41 16.30 -0.65 2.40
CA LEU A 41 16.28 -2.12 2.36
C LEU A 41 17.45 -2.72 1.58
N LEU A 42 18.12 -1.97 0.72
CA LEU A 42 19.29 -2.44 -0.05
C LEU A 42 20.43 -2.89 0.87
N HIS A 43 20.55 -2.29 2.06
CA HIS A 43 21.54 -2.70 3.06
C HIS A 43 21.18 -4.01 3.79
N LEU A 44 19.92 -4.45 3.71
CA LEU A 44 19.41 -5.63 4.41
C LEU A 44 19.33 -6.87 3.52
N THR A 45 19.22 -6.69 2.20
CA THR A 45 19.20 -7.80 1.23
C THR A 45 19.90 -7.42 -0.06
N LYS A 46 20.70 -8.37 -0.59
CA LYS A 46 21.38 -8.21 -1.89
C LYS A 46 20.42 -8.33 -3.07
N GLU A 47 19.29 -9.01 -2.88
CA GLU A 47 18.29 -9.27 -3.91
C GLU A 47 17.00 -8.54 -3.54
N LEU A 48 17.05 -7.21 -3.61
CA LEU A 48 15.87 -6.38 -3.42
C LEU A 48 15.06 -6.34 -4.73
N PRO A 49 13.79 -6.79 -4.75
CA PRO A 49 12.99 -6.71 -5.95
C PRO A 49 12.70 -5.25 -6.31
N LYS A 50 12.52 -4.99 -7.62
CA LYS A 50 12.20 -3.65 -8.13
C LYS A 50 10.89 -3.16 -7.51
N PHE A 51 10.94 -1.98 -6.93
CA PHE A 51 9.81 -1.40 -6.21
C PHE A 51 8.56 -1.30 -7.10
N GLU A 52 8.73 -0.94 -8.37
CA GLU A 52 7.64 -0.79 -9.34
C GLU A 52 6.88 -2.09 -9.58
N ILE A 53 7.60 -3.23 -9.63
CA ILE A 53 6.99 -4.55 -9.81
C ILE A 53 6.13 -4.88 -8.60
N ILE A 54 6.69 -4.71 -7.40
CA ILE A 54 5.98 -4.98 -6.14
C ILE A 54 4.74 -4.10 -5.99
N ILE A 55 4.85 -2.80 -6.26
CA ILE A 55 3.70 -1.89 -6.19
C ILE A 55 2.64 -2.23 -7.24
N SER A 56 3.04 -2.65 -8.44
CA SER A 56 2.09 -3.10 -9.47
C SER A 56 1.30 -4.32 -9.00
N GLU A 57 1.97 -5.34 -8.48
CA GLU A 57 1.32 -6.56 -7.97
C GLU A 57 0.39 -6.27 -6.79
N ILE A 58 0.82 -5.39 -5.86
CA ILE A 58 -0.01 -4.99 -4.72
C ILE A 58 -1.26 -4.24 -5.19
N LYS A 59 -1.14 -3.33 -6.16
CA LYS A 59 -2.28 -2.60 -6.73
C LYS A 59 -3.29 -3.55 -7.35
N GLU A 60 -2.82 -4.53 -8.11
CA GLU A 60 -3.68 -5.54 -8.73
C GLU A 60 -4.41 -6.37 -7.67
N ARG A 61 -3.68 -6.89 -6.68
CA ARG A 61 -4.26 -7.69 -5.59
C ARG A 61 -5.27 -6.91 -4.74
N LEU A 62 -5.06 -5.61 -4.57
CA LEU A 62 -5.90 -4.75 -3.74
C LEU A 62 -6.93 -3.95 -4.53
N ASN A 63 -7.07 -4.19 -5.84
CA ASN A 63 -7.97 -3.43 -6.70
C ASN A 63 -9.43 -3.47 -6.21
N PHE A 64 -9.85 -4.60 -5.61
CA PHE A 64 -11.19 -4.78 -5.03
C PHE A 64 -11.54 -3.79 -3.89
N LEU A 65 -10.56 -3.05 -3.35
CA LEU A 65 -10.76 -2.02 -2.34
C LEU A 65 -11.21 -0.67 -2.93
N GLN A 66 -11.07 -0.49 -4.25
CA GLN A 66 -11.38 0.76 -4.95
C GLN A 66 -12.86 0.93 -5.28
N ASP A 67 -13.63 -0.16 -5.28
CA ASP A 67 -15.09 -0.17 -5.54
C ASP A 67 -15.94 0.27 -4.33
#